data_AF-A0A1L9U0D4-F1
#
_entry.id   AF-A0A1L9U0D4-F1
#
_cell.length_a   1.000
_cell.length_b   1.000
_cell.length_c   1.000
_cell.angle_alpha   90.00
_cell.angle_beta   90.00
_cell.angle_gamma   90.00
#
_symmetry.space_group_name_H-M   'P 1'
#
loop_
_entity.id
_entity.type
_entity.pdbx_description
1 polymer ?
#
loop_
_entity_poly.entity_id
_entity_poly.type
_entity_poly.pdbx_seq_one_letter_code
_entity_poly.pdbx_strand_id
1 'polypeptide(L)'
;MDETRLVEFRTVGEQREETRGKWYTIAAVAVAAAGGGVDVLNIYQLATAGLSVEEEKKVQRRFKEAILKTSILYGVPKSLQALLPLFATLDDDRIDHFGPRTEKMNNKEPPFIRQERARAYFDTLWTPDAAQANREKNFKYQPDLYLLNLETIYELWISETDILDAVETQCCNAVALICSGSPVQAMWHTRGIVRHGGTVALAKFAQDIGLAVANAYGLRTVDVVRVDDIPFDDTTPH
;
A
#
# COMPACT_ATOMS: atom_id res chain seq x y z
N MET A 1 10.28 14.66 8.31
CA MET A 1 9.69 14.00 9.49
C MET A 1 10.82 13.80 10.48
N ASP A 2 10.62 14.15 11.74
CA ASP A 2 11.69 13.98 12.74
C ASP A 2 11.93 12.51 13.10
N GLU A 3 13.13 12.24 13.58
CA GLU A 3 13.56 10.90 14.00
C GLU A 3 12.72 10.36 15.16
N THR A 4 12.29 11.24 16.08
CA THR A 4 11.47 10.88 17.24
C THR A 4 10.16 10.20 16.83
N ARG A 5 9.47 10.74 15.83
CA ARG A 5 8.22 10.18 15.32
C ARG A 5 8.41 8.85 14.60
N LEU A 6 9.53 8.69 13.88
CA LEU A 6 9.87 7.41 13.25
C LEU A 6 10.13 6.32 14.29
N VAL A 7 10.83 6.65 15.37
CA VAL A 7 11.03 5.74 16.51
C VAL A 7 9.69 5.39 17.16
N GLU A 8 8.79 6.35 17.34
CA GLU A 8 7.44 6.10 17.87
C GLU A 8 6.66 5.10 17.00
N PHE A 9 6.65 5.27 15.67
CA PHE A 9 5.99 4.33 14.77
C PHE A 9 6.56 2.91 14.88
N ARG A 10 7.89 2.78 14.98
CA ARG A 10 8.54 1.49 15.23
C ARG A 10 8.12 0.92 16.58
N THR A 11 8.19 1.70 17.65
CA THR A 11 7.85 1.24 19.00
C THR A 11 6.41 0.74 19.07
N VAL A 12 5.44 1.51 18.57
CA VAL A 12 4.03 1.09 18.56
C VAL A 12 3.83 -0.11 17.63
N GLY A 13 4.46 -0.10 16.45
CA GLY A 13 4.35 -1.16 15.46
C GLY A 13 4.89 -2.52 15.93
N GLU A 14 5.99 -2.53 16.68
CA GLU A 14 6.61 -3.77 17.16
C GLU A 14 5.95 -4.35 18.43
N GLN A 15 5.18 -3.54 19.17
CA GLN A 15 4.51 -3.93 20.42
C GLN A 15 3.38 -4.94 20.23
N ARG A 16 2.69 -4.94 19.08
CA ARG A 16 1.52 -5.80 18.83
C ARG A 16 1.78 -6.75 17.67
N GLU A 17 1.24 -7.96 17.76
CA GLU A 17 1.42 -8.99 16.74
C GLU A 17 0.83 -8.57 15.39
N GLU A 18 -0.34 -7.94 15.40
CA GLU A 18 -1.04 -7.53 14.19
C GLU A 18 -0.30 -6.42 13.40
N THR A 19 0.52 -5.61 14.07
CA THR A 19 1.30 -4.50 13.46
C THR A 19 2.78 -4.82 13.24
N ARG A 20 3.30 -5.88 13.88
CA ARG A 20 4.71 -6.28 13.83
C ARG A 20 5.17 -6.48 12.39
N GLY A 21 6.31 -5.87 12.03
CA GLY A 21 6.89 -5.98 10.69
C GLY A 21 6.07 -5.31 9.57
N LYS A 22 5.02 -4.54 9.89
CA LYS A 22 4.18 -3.79 8.92
C LYS A 22 4.39 -2.29 8.98
N TRP A 23 4.85 -1.76 10.11
CA TRP A 23 4.96 -0.31 10.33
C TRP A 23 5.81 0.40 9.27
N TYR A 24 6.92 -0.21 8.84
CA TYR A 24 7.86 0.42 7.93
C TYR A 24 7.33 0.53 6.50
N THR A 25 6.56 -0.44 6.01
CA THR A 25 5.93 -0.36 4.68
C THR A 25 4.83 0.69 4.67
N ILE A 26 4.00 0.71 5.72
CA ILE A 26 2.93 1.69 5.90
C ILE A 26 3.52 3.11 5.98
N ALA A 27 4.52 3.33 6.83
CA ALA A 27 5.18 4.63 6.98
C ALA A 27 5.88 5.07 5.69
N ALA A 28 6.60 4.18 5.01
CA ALA A 28 7.29 4.49 3.76
C ALA A 28 6.33 4.94 2.66
N VAL A 29 5.19 4.24 2.53
CA VAL A 29 4.16 4.61 1.55
C VAL A 29 3.51 5.95 1.91
N ALA A 30 3.19 6.18 3.19
CA ALA A 30 2.63 7.45 3.64
C ALA A 30 3.57 8.62 3.31
N VAL A 31 4.87 8.48 3.58
CA VAL A 31 5.89 9.50 3.31
C VAL A 31 6.09 9.70 1.80
N ALA A 32 6.20 8.62 1.02
CA ALA A 32 6.32 8.71 -0.43
C ALA A 32 5.12 9.44 -1.04
N ALA A 33 3.90 9.08 -0.65
CA ALA A 33 2.67 9.72 -1.10
C ALA A 33 2.59 11.21 -0.70
N ALA A 34 3.14 11.58 0.47
CA ALA A 34 3.21 12.96 0.92
C ALA A 34 4.27 13.81 0.19
N GLY A 35 5.09 13.22 -0.69
CA GLY A 35 6.19 13.91 -1.39
C GLY A 35 7.50 13.96 -0.59
N GLY A 36 7.61 13.13 0.45
CA GLY A 36 8.72 13.07 1.38
C GLY A 36 9.87 12.14 1.00
N GLY A 37 10.17 11.99 -0.29
CA GLY A 37 11.04 10.91 -0.79
C GLY A 37 12.36 10.71 -0.04
N VAL A 38 13.02 11.79 0.42
CA VAL A 38 14.27 11.72 1.18
C VAL A 38 14.08 11.06 2.56
N ASP A 39 12.96 11.31 3.23
CA ASP A 39 12.67 10.75 4.56
C ASP A 39 12.40 9.23 4.52
N VAL A 40 12.07 8.70 3.35
CA VAL A 40 11.87 7.26 3.14
C VAL A 40 13.16 6.49 3.47
N LEU A 41 14.33 7.04 3.16
CA LEU A 41 15.62 6.41 3.48
C LEU A 41 15.81 6.23 4.99
N ASN A 42 15.39 7.22 5.79
CA ASN A 42 15.48 7.14 7.25
C ASN A 42 14.62 5.99 7.81
N ILE A 43 13.45 5.74 7.21
CA ILE A 43 12.59 4.60 7.58
C ILE A 43 13.27 3.29 7.23
N TYR A 44 13.86 3.18 6.04
CA TYR A 44 14.60 1.98 5.63
C TYR A 44 15.74 1.68 6.59
N GLN A 45 16.59 2.67 6.89
CA GLN A 45 17.71 2.54 7.82
C GLN A 45 17.24 2.10 9.22
N LEU A 46 16.13 2.67 9.71
CA LEU A 46 15.57 2.28 11.00
C LEU A 46 15.03 0.84 11.00
N ALA A 47 14.42 0.41 9.90
CA ALA A 47 13.88 -0.94 9.74
C ALA A 47 14.96 -2.02 9.55
N THR A 48 16.13 -1.64 9.05
CA THR A 48 17.24 -2.58 8.76
C THR A 48 18.38 -2.52 9.78
N ALA A 49 18.33 -1.58 10.73
CA ALA A 49 19.33 -1.43 11.77
C ALA A 49 19.58 -2.74 12.55
N GLY A 50 20.81 -3.25 12.47
CA GLY A 50 21.25 -4.46 13.17
C GLY A 50 20.88 -5.78 12.50
N LEU A 51 20.25 -5.75 11.32
CA LEU A 51 19.92 -6.96 10.57
C LEU A 51 21.14 -7.52 9.82
N SER A 52 21.14 -8.83 9.59
CA SER A 52 22.05 -9.43 8.61
C SER A 52 21.68 -9.00 7.18
N VAL A 53 22.61 -9.15 6.22
CA VAL A 53 22.36 -8.81 4.80
C VAL A 53 21.14 -9.56 4.24
N GLU A 54 20.96 -10.82 4.61
CA GLU A 54 19.82 -11.63 4.14
C GLU A 54 18.49 -11.19 4.74
N GLU A 55 18.48 -10.71 5.98
CA GLU A 55 17.29 -10.14 6.60
C GLU A 55 16.98 -8.74 6.06
N GLU A 56 18.01 -7.93 5.82
CA GLU A 56 17.87 -6.65 5.14
C GLU A 56 17.25 -6.81 3.75
N LYS A 57 17.70 -7.79 2.95
CA LYS A 57 17.09 -8.07 1.63
C LYS A 57 15.60 -8.38 1.70
N LYS A 58 15.15 -9.07 2.76
CA LYS A 58 13.71 -9.33 2.99
C LYS A 58 12.95 -8.04 3.29
N VAL A 59 13.51 -7.16 4.12
CA VAL A 59 12.93 -5.83 4.38
C VAL A 59 12.91 -5.01 3.10
N GLN A 60 14.03 -4.96 2.37
CA GLN A 60 14.19 -4.24 1.11
C GLN A 60 13.14 -4.68 0.07
N ARG A 61 12.91 -5.98 -0.08
CA ARG A 61 11.88 -6.53 -0.98
C ARG A 61 10.49 -5.97 -0.66
N ARG A 62 10.08 -6.06 0.61
CA ARG A 62 8.78 -5.57 1.09
C ARG A 62 8.65 -4.06 0.97
N PHE A 63 9.73 -3.34 1.28
CA PHE A 63 9.81 -1.89 1.22
C PHE A 63 9.66 -1.36 -0.22
N LYS A 64 10.42 -1.94 -1.17
CA LYS A 64 10.33 -1.60 -2.60
C LYS A 64 8.95 -1.94 -3.16
N GLU A 65 8.41 -3.11 -2.83
CA GLU A 65 7.07 -3.50 -3.29
C GLU A 65 6.00 -2.53 -2.77
N ALA A 66 6.03 -2.17 -1.49
CA ALA A 66 5.03 -1.27 -0.90
C ALA A 66 4.96 0.06 -1.66
N ILE A 67 6.12 0.68 -1.91
CA ILE A 67 6.22 1.95 -2.62
C ILE A 67 5.81 1.78 -4.09
N LEU A 68 6.37 0.78 -4.80
CA LEU A 68 6.09 0.58 -6.21
C LEU A 68 4.62 0.26 -6.47
N LYS A 69 4.05 -0.69 -5.72
CA LYS A 69 2.66 -1.14 -5.88
C LYS A 69 1.67 0.00 -5.67
N THR A 70 1.93 0.88 -4.71
CA THR A 70 1.03 2.01 -4.38
C THR A 70 1.25 3.25 -5.24
N SER A 71 2.30 3.30 -6.07
CA SER A 71 2.59 4.43 -6.96
C SER A 71 1.46 4.77 -7.93
N ILE A 72 0.59 3.80 -8.24
CA ILE A 72 -0.62 4.01 -9.04
C ILE A 72 -1.63 4.97 -8.37
N LEU A 73 -1.56 5.17 -7.05
CA LEU A 73 -2.52 5.98 -6.27
C LEU A 73 -2.03 7.42 -6.03
N TYR A 74 -0.72 7.66 -6.10
CA TYR A 74 -0.13 8.97 -5.82
C TYR A 74 0.86 9.45 -6.90
N GLY A 75 1.09 8.64 -7.94
CA GLY A 75 1.94 8.95 -9.09
C GLY A 75 3.35 8.38 -9.00
N VAL A 76 3.83 7.87 -10.15
CA VAL A 76 5.20 7.37 -10.36
C VAL A 76 6.29 8.38 -9.97
N PRO A 77 6.17 9.70 -10.23
CA PRO A 77 7.24 10.64 -9.85
C PRO A 77 7.59 10.62 -8.36
N LYS A 78 6.58 10.53 -7.48
CA LYS A 78 6.80 10.48 -6.03
C LYS A 78 7.40 9.14 -5.59
N SER A 79 7.05 8.04 -6.24
CA SER A 79 7.66 6.74 -5.94
C SER A 79 9.14 6.72 -6.35
N LEU A 80 9.50 7.37 -7.46
CA LEU A 80 10.89 7.52 -7.87
C LEU A 80 11.68 8.43 -6.92
N GLN A 81 11.08 9.51 -6.44
CA GLN A 81 11.69 10.36 -5.40
C GLN A 81 11.98 9.60 -4.09
N ALA A 82 11.21 8.54 -3.80
CA ALA A 82 11.44 7.67 -2.66
C ALA A 82 12.46 6.55 -2.93
N LEU A 83 12.39 5.90 -4.10
CA LEU A 83 13.18 4.71 -4.42
C LEU A 83 14.60 5.02 -4.92
N LEU A 84 14.77 6.05 -5.75
CA LEU A 84 16.08 6.34 -6.34
C LEU A 84 17.15 6.71 -5.28
N PRO A 85 16.85 7.50 -4.23
CA PRO A 85 17.81 7.73 -3.14
C PRO A 85 18.18 6.45 -2.40
N LEU A 86 17.23 5.54 -2.17
CA LEU A 86 17.51 4.23 -1.59
C LEU A 86 18.47 3.44 -2.48
N PHE A 87 18.22 3.38 -3.79
CA PHE A 87 19.07 2.64 -4.73
C PHE A 87 20.51 3.17 -4.74
N ALA A 88 20.70 4.48 -4.61
CA ALA A 88 22.02 5.10 -4.56
C ALA A 88 22.84 4.75 -3.30
N THR A 89 22.22 4.13 -2.28
CA THR A 89 22.88 3.75 -1.02
C THR A 89 23.20 2.25 -0.91
N LEU A 90 22.75 1.43 -1.87
CA LEU A 90 22.90 -0.02 -1.80
C LEU A 90 24.13 -0.47 -2.59
N ASP A 91 24.99 -1.26 -1.94
CA ASP A 91 26.05 -2.00 -2.61
C ASP A 91 25.44 -3.18 -3.41
N ASP A 92 26.07 -3.54 -4.54
CA ASP A 92 25.56 -4.57 -5.47
C ASP A 92 25.21 -5.91 -4.79
N ASP A 93 26.02 -6.34 -3.82
CA ASP A 93 25.82 -7.61 -3.09
C ASP A 93 24.65 -7.56 -2.09
N ARG A 94 24.15 -6.36 -1.76
CA ARG A 94 23.02 -6.11 -0.85
C ARG A 94 21.70 -5.92 -1.60
N ILE A 95 21.70 -5.87 -2.93
CA ILE A 95 20.48 -5.65 -3.71
C ILE A 95 19.65 -6.95 -3.76
N ASP A 96 18.40 -6.85 -3.34
CA ASP A 96 17.37 -7.87 -3.62
C ASP A 96 16.82 -7.65 -5.04
N HIS A 97 16.79 -8.68 -5.87
CA HIS A 97 16.34 -8.55 -7.27
C HIS A 97 14.96 -9.15 -7.54
N PHE A 98 14.29 -9.69 -6.52
CA PHE A 98 13.03 -10.39 -6.70
C PHE A 98 11.92 -9.43 -7.14
N GLY A 99 11.27 -9.74 -8.25
CA GLY A 99 10.20 -8.95 -8.85
C GLY A 99 9.08 -9.85 -9.33
N PRO A 100 7.98 -10.03 -8.58
CA PRO A 100 7.02 -11.11 -8.82
C PRO A 100 6.35 -11.00 -10.19
N ARG A 101 6.04 -9.79 -10.63
CA ARG A 101 5.43 -9.52 -11.95
C ARG A 101 6.38 -9.89 -13.08
N THR A 102 7.63 -9.44 -12.99
CA THR A 102 8.67 -9.72 -14.00
C THR A 102 8.95 -11.21 -14.09
N GLU A 103 9.08 -11.90 -12.96
CA GLU A 103 9.30 -13.35 -12.93
C GLU A 103 8.11 -14.12 -13.50
N LYS A 104 6.88 -13.81 -13.10
CA LYS A 104 5.66 -14.43 -13.65
C LYS A 104 5.53 -14.22 -15.17
N MET A 105 5.81 -13.02 -15.67
CA MET A 105 5.81 -12.73 -17.11
C MET A 105 6.91 -13.50 -17.86
N ASN A 106 8.13 -13.56 -17.31
CA ASN A 106 9.23 -14.33 -17.91
C ASN A 106 8.92 -15.83 -17.94
N ASN A 107 8.22 -16.32 -16.91
CA ASN A 107 7.75 -17.70 -16.81
C ASN A 107 6.46 -17.95 -17.60
N LYS A 108 5.96 -16.95 -18.33
CA LYS A 108 4.75 -17.01 -19.17
C LYS A 108 3.50 -17.45 -18.39
N GLU A 109 3.31 -16.90 -17.19
CA GLU A 109 2.06 -17.07 -16.43
C GLU A 109 0.85 -16.79 -17.35
N PRO A 110 -0.10 -17.73 -17.48
CA PRO A 110 -1.29 -17.49 -18.28
C PRO A 110 -2.08 -16.30 -17.73
N PRO A 111 -2.54 -15.35 -18.58
CA PRO A 111 -3.26 -14.16 -18.12
C PRO A 111 -4.50 -14.46 -17.27
N PHE A 112 -5.19 -15.57 -17.51
CA PHE A 112 -6.38 -15.93 -16.74
C PHE A 112 -6.10 -16.13 -15.24
N ILE A 113 -4.89 -16.55 -14.86
CA ILE A 113 -4.50 -16.73 -13.46
C ILE A 113 -4.53 -15.41 -12.70
N ARG A 114 -3.91 -14.36 -13.27
CA ARG A 114 -3.94 -13.03 -12.65
C ARG A 114 -5.33 -12.38 -12.73
N GLN A 115 -6.11 -12.67 -13.78
CA GLN A 115 -7.50 -12.21 -13.91
C GLN A 115 -8.40 -12.77 -12.80
N GLU A 116 -8.32 -14.08 -12.54
CA GLU A 116 -9.08 -14.74 -11.47
C GLU A 116 -8.70 -14.19 -10.10
N ARG A 117 -7.40 -14.05 -9.84
CA ARG A 117 -6.88 -13.44 -8.60
C ARG A 117 -7.39 -12.00 -8.42
N ALA A 118 -7.33 -11.19 -9.46
CA ALA A 118 -7.81 -9.81 -9.44
C ALA A 118 -9.31 -9.73 -9.16
N ARG A 119 -10.09 -10.60 -9.81
CA ARG A 119 -11.54 -10.66 -9.62
C ARG A 119 -11.89 -11.04 -8.19
N ALA A 120 -11.28 -12.09 -7.64
CA ALA A 120 -11.49 -12.51 -6.26
C ALA A 120 -11.09 -11.41 -5.26
N TYR A 121 -9.97 -10.73 -5.51
CA TYR A 121 -9.52 -9.62 -4.68
C TYR A 121 -10.53 -8.46 -4.71
N PHE A 122 -10.94 -8.03 -5.91
CA PHE A 122 -11.87 -6.92 -6.11
C PHE A 122 -13.26 -7.23 -5.54
N ASP A 123 -13.75 -8.45 -5.73
CA ASP A 123 -15.03 -8.91 -5.18
C ASP A 123 -14.99 -8.95 -3.63
N THR A 124 -13.85 -9.28 -3.03
CA THR A 124 -13.67 -9.19 -1.56
C THR A 124 -13.68 -7.74 -1.09
N LEU A 125 -12.96 -6.86 -1.78
CA LEU A 125 -12.84 -5.45 -1.42
C LEU A 125 -14.18 -4.71 -1.48
N TRP A 126 -15.01 -4.98 -2.49
CA TRP A 126 -16.24 -4.24 -2.74
C TRP A 126 -17.52 -5.00 -2.44
N THR A 127 -17.43 -6.28 -2.07
CA THR A 127 -18.54 -7.27 -2.10
C THR A 127 -18.98 -7.63 -3.52
N PRO A 128 -19.41 -8.88 -3.80
CA PRO A 128 -19.61 -9.35 -5.17
C PRO A 128 -20.57 -8.50 -6.02
N ASP A 129 -21.70 -8.07 -5.44
CA ASP A 129 -22.72 -7.33 -6.18
C ASP A 129 -22.27 -5.90 -6.52
N ALA A 130 -21.73 -5.17 -5.53
CA ALA A 130 -21.19 -3.84 -5.76
C ALA A 130 -19.93 -3.87 -6.65
N ALA A 131 -19.10 -4.91 -6.54
CA ALA A 131 -17.98 -5.14 -7.44
C ALA A 131 -18.44 -5.28 -8.90
N GLN A 132 -19.51 -6.04 -9.14
CA GLN A 132 -20.07 -6.21 -10.48
C GLN A 132 -20.63 -4.91 -11.03
N ALA A 133 -21.41 -4.19 -10.23
CA ALA A 133 -21.95 -2.87 -10.62
C ALA A 133 -20.83 -1.86 -10.95
N ASN A 134 -19.75 -1.83 -10.17
CA ASN A 134 -18.60 -0.95 -10.42
C ASN A 134 -17.89 -1.29 -11.74
N ARG A 135 -17.71 -2.57 -12.05
CA ARG A 135 -17.11 -3.02 -13.33
C ARG A 135 -17.94 -2.57 -14.53
N GLU A 136 -19.24 -2.84 -14.49
CA GLU A 136 -20.17 -2.47 -15.56
C GLU A 136 -20.25 -0.95 -15.75
N LYS A 137 -20.30 -0.20 -14.64
CA LYS A 137 -20.31 1.27 -14.65
C LYS A 137 -19.03 1.82 -15.27
N ASN A 138 -17.86 1.36 -14.83
CA ASN A 138 -16.58 1.81 -15.38
C ASN A 138 -16.51 1.56 -16.88
N PHE A 139 -16.85 0.34 -17.32
CA PHE A 139 -16.80 0.00 -18.74
C PHE A 139 -17.81 0.81 -19.57
N LYS A 140 -19.04 1.01 -19.07
CA LYS A 140 -20.09 1.76 -19.76
C LYS A 140 -19.70 3.22 -20.01
N TYR A 141 -19.13 3.88 -19.00
CA TYR A 141 -18.86 5.33 -19.07
C TYR A 141 -17.46 5.65 -19.60
N GLN A 142 -16.47 4.79 -19.36
CA GLN A 142 -15.11 4.96 -19.85
C GLN A 142 -14.39 3.59 -19.94
N PRO A 143 -14.45 2.87 -21.07
CA PRO A 143 -13.80 1.58 -21.23
C PRO A 143 -12.31 1.56 -20.84
N ASP A 144 -11.58 2.65 -21.13
CA ASP A 144 -10.16 2.75 -20.78
C ASP A 144 -9.94 2.90 -19.26
N LEU A 145 -10.94 3.36 -18.51
CA LEU A 145 -10.91 3.34 -17.04
C LEU A 145 -11.05 1.92 -16.53
N TYR A 146 -11.86 1.08 -17.20
CA TYR A 146 -11.92 -0.35 -16.90
C TYR A 146 -10.57 -1.02 -17.18
N LEU A 147 -9.99 -0.80 -18.36
CA LEU A 147 -8.66 -1.31 -18.74
C LEU A 147 -7.57 -0.86 -17.73
N LEU A 148 -7.54 0.42 -17.39
CA LEU A 148 -6.55 0.96 -16.46
C LEU A 148 -6.74 0.39 -15.04
N ASN A 149 -7.95 0.46 -14.51
CA ASN A 149 -8.20 0.13 -13.11
C ASN A 149 -8.26 -1.39 -12.90
N LEU A 150 -9.10 -2.10 -13.64
CA LEU A 150 -9.35 -3.51 -13.38
C LEU A 150 -8.26 -4.39 -14.01
N GLU A 151 -8.03 -4.23 -15.31
CA GLU A 151 -7.14 -5.14 -16.06
C GLU A 151 -5.66 -4.82 -15.86
N THR A 152 -5.30 -3.56 -15.64
CA THR A 152 -3.90 -3.18 -15.42
C THR A 152 -3.58 -3.08 -13.94
N ILE A 153 -4.31 -2.26 -13.19
CA ILE A 153 -4.03 -1.99 -11.77
C ILE A 153 -4.32 -3.20 -10.88
N TYR A 154 -5.52 -3.79 -10.94
CA TYR A 154 -5.85 -4.91 -10.06
C TYR A 154 -5.17 -6.22 -10.46
N GLU A 155 -5.12 -6.58 -11.74
CA GLU A 155 -4.44 -7.82 -12.18
C GLU A 155 -2.95 -7.83 -11.89
N LEU A 156 -2.24 -6.75 -12.23
CA LEU A 156 -0.79 -6.72 -12.08
C LEU A 156 -0.38 -6.28 -10.68
N TRP A 157 -0.95 -5.19 -10.15
CA TRP A 157 -0.36 -4.51 -9.00
C TRP A 157 -1.05 -4.87 -7.69
N ILE A 158 -2.33 -4.54 -7.55
CA ILE A 158 -3.02 -4.63 -6.25
C ILE A 158 -3.21 -6.08 -5.79
N SER A 159 -3.64 -6.98 -6.68
CA SER A 159 -3.94 -8.36 -6.30
C SER A 159 -2.71 -9.28 -6.17
N GLU A 160 -1.52 -8.82 -6.54
CA GLU A 160 -0.28 -9.60 -6.47
C GLU A 160 0.18 -9.77 -5.00
N THR A 161 0.25 -11.00 -4.49
CA THR A 161 0.48 -11.27 -3.06
C THR A 161 1.79 -11.96 -2.72
N ASP A 162 2.72 -12.15 -3.66
CA ASP A 162 3.98 -12.86 -3.39
C ASP A 162 4.90 -12.16 -2.35
N ILE A 163 4.75 -10.84 -2.16
CA ILE A 163 5.59 -10.05 -1.22
C ILE A 163 4.76 -9.44 -0.08
N LEU A 164 3.67 -8.75 -0.41
CA LEU A 164 2.72 -8.17 0.54
C LEU A 164 1.39 -8.87 0.38
N ASP A 165 0.83 -9.38 1.47
CA ASP A 165 -0.50 -9.97 1.42
C ASP A 165 -1.60 -8.92 1.14
N ALA A 166 -2.85 -9.38 1.07
CA ALA A 166 -3.97 -8.50 0.78
C ALA A 166 -4.21 -7.44 1.88
N VAL A 167 -4.04 -7.80 3.16
CA VAL A 167 -4.24 -6.91 4.31
C VAL A 167 -3.15 -5.84 4.35
N GLU A 168 -1.89 -6.22 4.17
CA GLU A 168 -0.75 -5.31 4.09
C GLU A 168 -0.87 -4.35 2.91
N THR A 169 -1.31 -4.87 1.76
CA THR A 169 -1.60 -4.06 0.57
C THR A 169 -2.69 -3.03 0.84
N GLN A 170 -3.78 -3.40 1.53
CA GLN A 170 -4.84 -2.45 1.88
C GLN A 170 -4.38 -1.40 2.90
N CYS A 171 -3.53 -1.78 3.87
CA CYS A 171 -2.92 -0.81 4.78
C CYS A 171 -2.11 0.24 4.01
N CYS A 172 -1.29 -0.19 3.05
CA CYS A 172 -0.51 0.68 2.19
C CYS A 172 -1.40 1.56 1.29
N ASN A 173 -2.46 1.00 0.69
CA ASN A 173 -3.40 1.76 -0.14
C ASN A 173 -4.13 2.84 0.67
N ALA A 174 -4.59 2.52 1.89
CA ALA A 174 -5.28 3.47 2.75
C ALA A 174 -4.39 4.68 3.07
N VAL A 175 -3.14 4.46 3.48
CA VAL A 175 -2.22 5.58 3.81
C VAL A 175 -1.74 6.34 2.57
N ALA A 176 -1.56 5.67 1.44
CA ALA A 176 -1.30 6.33 0.16
C ALA A 176 -2.42 7.34 -0.17
N LEU A 177 -3.68 6.94 0.00
CA LEU A 177 -4.85 7.76 -0.32
C LEU A 177 -5.10 8.89 0.69
N ILE A 178 -4.80 8.67 1.98
CA ILE A 178 -4.79 9.73 2.98
C ILE A 178 -3.77 10.81 2.58
N CYS A 179 -2.53 10.41 2.30
CA CYS A 179 -1.45 11.33 1.97
C CYS A 179 -1.52 11.87 0.53
N SER A 180 -2.36 11.33 -0.35
CA SER A 180 -2.62 11.89 -1.68
C SER A 180 -3.83 12.83 -1.72
N GLY A 181 -4.57 12.97 -0.62
CA GLY A 181 -5.76 13.82 -0.54
C GLY A 181 -7.01 13.22 -1.17
N SER A 182 -7.17 11.89 -1.09
CA SER A 182 -8.30 11.13 -1.63
C SER A 182 -9.13 10.48 -0.51
N PRO A 183 -9.87 11.28 0.29
CA PRO A 183 -10.48 10.81 1.55
C PRO A 183 -11.54 9.72 1.38
N VAL A 184 -12.36 9.80 0.32
CA VAL A 184 -13.40 8.80 0.03
C VAL A 184 -12.77 7.44 -0.27
N GLN A 185 -11.76 7.43 -1.14
CA GLN A 185 -11.03 6.22 -1.49
C GLN A 185 -10.23 5.70 -0.28
N ALA A 186 -9.65 6.58 0.54
CA ALA A 186 -8.98 6.19 1.77
C ALA A 186 -9.92 5.40 2.68
N MET A 187 -11.13 5.92 2.93
CA MET A 187 -12.17 5.21 3.69
C MET A 187 -12.49 3.84 3.08
N TRP A 188 -12.64 3.75 1.76
CA TRP A 188 -12.91 2.49 1.08
C TRP A 188 -11.82 1.44 1.32
N HIS A 189 -10.55 1.85 1.17
CA HIS A 189 -9.41 0.96 1.39
C HIS A 189 -9.19 0.63 2.88
N THR A 190 -9.59 1.52 3.79
CA THR A 190 -9.66 1.19 5.23
C THR A 190 -10.69 0.10 5.53
N ARG A 191 -11.88 0.10 4.87
CA ARG A 191 -12.79 -1.05 4.93
C ARG A 191 -12.15 -2.31 4.33
N GLY A 192 -11.39 -2.14 3.25
CA GLY A 192 -10.63 -3.20 2.60
C GLY A 192 -9.71 -3.97 3.55
N ILE A 193 -9.05 -3.28 4.49
CA ILE A 193 -8.22 -3.92 5.51
C ILE A 193 -9.02 -4.99 6.27
N VAL A 194 -10.24 -4.64 6.72
CA VAL A 194 -11.10 -5.55 7.49
C VAL A 194 -11.73 -6.63 6.59
N ARG A 195 -12.17 -6.28 5.38
CA ARG A 195 -12.78 -7.24 4.43
C ARG A 195 -11.81 -8.35 4.01
N HIS A 196 -10.52 -8.04 3.90
CA HIS A 196 -9.49 -9.03 3.62
C HIS A 196 -9.00 -9.80 4.86
N GLY A 197 -9.66 -9.65 6.01
CA GLY A 197 -9.37 -10.40 7.23
C GLY A 197 -8.45 -9.69 8.23
N GLY A 198 -8.12 -8.42 8.01
CA GLY A 198 -7.42 -7.58 8.99
C GLY A 198 -8.33 -7.13 10.14
N THR A 199 -7.73 -6.59 11.19
CA THR A 199 -8.47 -6.08 12.36
C THR A 199 -8.74 -4.59 12.25
N VAL A 200 -9.78 -4.11 12.94
CA VAL A 200 -10.03 -2.67 13.10
C VAL A 200 -8.85 -1.98 13.80
N ALA A 201 -8.17 -2.67 14.72
CA ALA A 201 -6.97 -2.16 15.38
C ALA A 201 -5.82 -1.90 14.38
N LEU A 202 -5.60 -2.82 13.42
CA LEU A 202 -4.63 -2.62 12.34
C LEU A 202 -5.06 -1.49 11.40
N ALA A 203 -6.35 -1.39 11.08
CA ALA A 203 -6.89 -0.28 10.28
C ALA A 203 -6.65 1.08 10.96
N LYS A 204 -6.88 1.16 12.28
CA LYS A 204 -6.59 2.34 13.11
C LYS A 204 -5.10 2.67 13.11
N PHE A 205 -4.25 1.68 13.32
CA PHE A 205 -2.80 1.86 13.29
C PHE A 205 -2.31 2.44 11.95
N ALA A 206 -2.79 1.89 10.81
CA ALA A 206 -2.46 2.42 9.50
C ALA A 206 -2.94 3.87 9.33
N GLN A 207 -4.19 4.16 9.71
CA GLN A 207 -4.74 5.51 9.63
C GLN A 207 -3.97 6.51 10.50
N ASP A 208 -3.58 6.13 11.72
CA ASP A 208 -2.83 6.98 12.64
C ASP A 208 -1.46 7.36 12.07
N ILE A 209 -0.74 6.41 11.45
CA ILE A 209 0.50 6.69 10.71
C ILE A 209 0.23 7.66 9.56
N GLY A 210 -0.78 7.36 8.73
CA GLY A 210 -1.12 8.20 7.56
C GLY A 210 -1.44 9.64 7.95
N LEU A 211 -2.24 9.83 9.01
CA LEU A 211 -2.60 11.16 9.51
C LEU A 211 -1.42 11.89 10.16
N ALA A 212 -0.57 11.18 10.91
CA ALA A 212 0.62 11.77 11.52
C ALA A 212 1.64 12.24 10.46
N VAL A 213 1.83 11.46 9.39
CA VAL A 213 2.65 11.86 8.24
C VAL A 213 2.01 13.02 7.49
N ALA A 214 0.72 12.93 7.17
CA ALA A 214 0.01 14.00 6.48
C ALA A 214 0.12 15.33 7.24
N ASN A 215 -0.06 15.32 8.56
CA ASN A 215 0.13 16.48 9.41
C ASN A 215 1.58 17.00 9.38
N ALA A 216 2.58 16.11 9.45
CA ALA A 216 4.00 16.50 9.38
C ALA A 216 4.38 17.17 8.05
N TYR A 217 3.63 16.87 6.98
CA TYR A 217 3.82 17.41 5.64
C TYR A 217 2.83 18.53 5.28
N GLY A 218 2.02 19.01 6.24
CA GLY A 218 1.07 20.10 6.02
C GLY A 218 -0.08 19.76 5.06
N LEU A 219 -0.41 18.48 4.92
CA LEU A 219 -1.50 18.02 4.06
C LEU A 219 -2.85 18.17 4.77
N ARG A 220 -3.90 18.48 4.00
CA ARG A 220 -5.26 18.60 4.53
C ARG A 220 -5.88 17.21 4.72
N THR A 221 -6.38 16.94 5.92
CA THR A 221 -6.98 15.65 6.31
C THR A 221 -8.38 15.79 6.92
N VAL A 222 -8.98 16.99 6.85
CA VAL A 222 -10.29 17.28 7.47
C VAL A 222 -11.42 16.39 6.96
N ASP A 223 -11.35 15.98 5.69
CA ASP A 223 -12.37 15.14 5.06
C ASP A 223 -12.12 13.63 5.24
N VAL A 224 -11.01 13.24 5.89
CA VAL A 224 -10.69 11.83 6.13
C VAL A 224 -11.59 11.29 7.24
N VAL A 225 -12.46 10.35 6.90
CA VAL A 225 -13.33 9.64 7.86
C VAL A 225 -12.48 8.83 8.83
N ARG A 226 -12.64 9.06 10.13
CA ARG A 226 -11.89 8.33 11.15
C ARG A 226 -12.36 6.87 11.22
N VAL A 227 -11.43 5.94 11.47
CA VAL A 227 -11.71 4.50 11.56
C VAL A 227 -12.90 4.18 12.47
N ASP A 228 -13.01 4.89 13.59
CA ASP A 228 -14.09 4.69 14.57
C ASP A 228 -15.47 5.10 14.02
N ASP A 229 -15.51 5.93 12.97
CA ASP A 229 -16.71 6.44 12.31
C ASP A 229 -17.02 5.74 10.97
N ILE A 230 -16.19 4.78 10.55
CA ILE A 230 -16.40 4.05 9.28
C ILE A 230 -17.49 2.98 9.48
N PRO A 231 -18.58 2.99 8.68
CA PRO A 231 -19.51 1.87 8.66
C PRO A 231 -18.88 0.73 7.86
N PHE A 232 -18.38 -0.29 8.56
CA PHE A 232 -17.67 -1.42 7.95
C PHE A 232 -18.61 -2.42 7.24
N ASP A 233 -19.91 -2.36 7.55
CA ASP A 233 -20.98 -3.18 6.99
C ASP A 233 -21.60 -2.59 5.71
N ASP A 234 -21.22 -1.39 5.28
CA ASP A 234 -21.74 -0.73 4.08
C ASP A 234 -21.36 -1.46 2.78
N THR A 235 -22.35 -2.02 2.09
CA THR A 235 -22.19 -2.75 0.81
C THR A 235 -22.68 -1.97 -0.41
N THR A 236 -22.90 -0.67 -0.28
CA THR A 236 -23.45 0.16 -1.37
C THR A 236 -22.47 0.27 -2.55
N PRO A 237 -22.90 0.09 -3.81
CA PRO A 237 -22.07 0.35 -4.99
C PRO A 237 -21.62 1.83 -5.09
N HIS A 238 -20.54 2.12 -5.82
CA HIS A 238 -19.91 3.46 -5.87
C HIS A 238 -19.82 4.07 -7.28
#